data_AF-A0A509CG00-F1
#
_entry.id   AF-A0A509CG00-F1
#
_cell.length_a   1.000
_cell.length_b   1.000
_cell.length_c   1.000
_cell.angle_alpha   90.00
_cell.angle_beta   90.00
_cell.angle_gamma   90.00
#
_symmetry.space_group_name_H-M   'P 1'
#
loop_
_entity.id
_entity.type
_entity.pdbx_description
1 polymer ?
#
loop_
_entity_poly.entity_id
_entity_poly.type
_entity_poly.pdbx_seq_one_letter_code
_entity_poly.pdbx_strand_id
1 'polypeptide(L)'
;MKIYSALLLAGTALFFTHPALATVCRNSNGTVTDIFYDLSDVFTSGNNQPGQVVTLPEKSGWVGVNATCPAGTTVNYTYRSYVSELPVQSTEGNFKYLKLNDYLLGAMSITDSVAGVFYPPRNYIRMGVDSNVSQQVPFGVQDSKLVFKLKVIRPFINMVTIPRQTMFTVYVTTSTGDALSTPVYTISYSGKVEVPQNCEVNAGQVVEF
;
A
#
# COMPACT_ATOMS: atom_id res chain seq x y z
N MET A 1 -69.74 -30.99 -28.36
CA MET A 1 -69.67 -29.57 -27.95
C MET A 1 -69.48 -29.51 -26.44
N LYS A 2 -68.24 -29.26 -25.98
CA LYS A 2 -67.89 -28.75 -24.64
C LYS A 2 -66.40 -28.41 -24.67
N ILE A 3 -66.13 -27.11 -24.67
CA ILE A 3 -64.82 -26.47 -24.63
C ILE A 3 -64.47 -26.32 -23.15
N TYR A 4 -63.30 -26.76 -22.70
CA TYR A 4 -62.64 -26.16 -21.54
C TYR A 4 -61.12 -26.17 -21.72
N SER A 5 -60.61 -24.95 -21.83
CA SER A 5 -59.22 -24.52 -21.94
C SER A 5 -58.42 -24.93 -20.70
N ALA A 6 -57.23 -25.51 -20.90
CA ALA A 6 -56.24 -25.70 -19.85
C ALA A 6 -55.10 -24.68 -20.04
N LEU A 7 -55.00 -23.77 -19.07
CA LEU A 7 -53.98 -22.73 -18.93
C LEU A 7 -52.57 -23.32 -18.88
N LEU A 8 -51.66 -22.77 -19.69
CA LEU A 8 -50.21 -22.84 -19.46
C LEU A 8 -49.81 -21.86 -18.36
N LEU A 9 -49.26 -22.37 -17.25
CA LEU A 9 -48.55 -21.58 -16.23
C LEU A 9 -47.05 -21.82 -16.39
N ALA A 10 -46.40 -20.93 -17.14
CA ALA A 10 -44.94 -20.83 -17.16
C ALA A 10 -44.50 -19.98 -15.96
N GLY A 11 -44.03 -20.64 -14.90
CA GLY A 11 -43.44 -19.97 -13.74
C GLY A 11 -41.99 -19.61 -14.01
N THR A 12 -41.71 -18.35 -14.35
CA THR A 12 -40.35 -17.80 -14.35
C THR A 12 -39.96 -17.41 -12.92
N ALA A 13 -39.10 -18.22 -12.30
CA ALA A 13 -38.47 -17.87 -11.04
C ALA A 13 -37.46 -16.73 -11.26
N LEU A 14 -37.87 -15.49 -10.96
CA LEU A 14 -36.97 -14.35 -10.81
C LEU A 14 -36.18 -14.54 -9.52
N PHE A 15 -34.95 -15.06 -9.64
CA PHE A 15 -33.98 -14.99 -8.56
C PHE A 15 -33.63 -13.51 -8.33
N PHE A 16 -34.21 -12.90 -7.29
CA PHE A 16 -33.76 -11.61 -6.78
C PHE A 16 -32.38 -11.79 -6.16
N THR A 17 -31.33 -11.61 -6.96
CA THR A 17 -29.98 -11.36 -6.43
C THR A 17 -30.04 -10.00 -5.73
N HIS A 18 -30.10 -10.00 -4.41
CA HIS A 18 -29.97 -8.77 -3.63
C HIS A 18 -28.59 -8.19 -3.95
N PRO A 19 -28.47 -6.93 -4.39
CA PRO A 19 -27.16 -6.32 -4.51
C PRO A 19 -26.56 -6.32 -3.11
N ALA A 20 -25.46 -7.06 -2.93
CA ALA A 20 -24.59 -6.84 -1.78
C ALA A 20 -24.17 -5.37 -1.88
N LEU A 21 -24.69 -4.53 -0.98
CA LEU A 21 -24.38 -3.11 -0.99
C LEU A 21 -22.86 -2.98 -0.83
N ALA A 22 -22.20 -2.48 -1.87
CA ALA A 22 -20.77 -2.30 -1.85
C ALA A 22 -20.42 -1.34 -0.70
N THR A 23 -19.66 -1.83 0.28
CA THR A 23 -19.42 -1.10 1.52
C THR A 23 -17.98 -0.64 1.53
N VAL A 24 -17.77 0.59 1.06
CA VAL A 24 -16.46 1.24 1.05
C VAL A 24 -16.34 2.11 2.29
N CYS A 25 -15.36 1.81 3.13
CA CYS A 25 -15.12 2.53 4.37
C CYS A 25 -14.24 3.76 4.11
N ARG A 26 -14.40 4.80 4.92
CA ARG A 26 -13.68 6.07 4.80
C ARG A 26 -12.80 6.32 6.03
N ASN A 27 -11.84 7.23 5.91
CA ASN A 27 -11.12 7.73 7.07
C ASN A 27 -12.12 8.39 8.06
N SER A 28 -12.04 8.01 9.33
CA SER A 28 -12.95 8.53 10.36
C SER A 28 -12.79 10.03 10.58
N ASN A 29 -11.60 10.59 10.36
CA ASN A 29 -11.32 12.02 10.49
C ASN A 29 -11.84 12.84 9.29
N GLY A 30 -12.38 12.18 8.25
CA GLY A 30 -12.91 12.83 7.05
C GLY A 30 -11.86 13.24 6.03
N THR A 31 -10.58 13.22 6.39
CA THR A 31 -9.44 13.49 5.48
C THR A 31 -8.53 12.28 5.39
N VAL A 32 -7.94 12.07 4.21
CA VAL A 32 -6.98 10.99 3.98
C VAL A 32 -5.71 11.29 4.76
N THR A 33 -5.33 10.38 5.67
CA THR A 33 -4.07 10.49 6.42
C THR A 33 -2.90 10.10 5.51
N ASP A 34 -1.75 10.77 5.64
CA ASP A 34 -0.57 10.45 4.84
C ASP A 34 0.61 10.00 5.72
N ILE A 35 1.05 8.76 5.50
CA ILE A 35 2.20 8.16 6.17
C ILE A 35 3.45 8.45 5.33
N PHE A 36 4.17 9.48 5.75
CA PHE A 36 5.28 10.03 5.00
C PHE A 36 6.65 9.43 5.38
N TYR A 37 7.46 9.16 4.34
CA TYR A 37 8.87 8.80 4.44
C TYR A 37 9.76 9.87 3.80
N ASP A 38 10.67 10.41 4.60
CA ASP A 38 11.74 11.27 4.09
C ASP A 38 12.91 10.40 3.60
N LEU A 39 13.32 10.63 2.36
CA LEU A 39 14.43 9.93 1.70
C LEU A 39 15.73 10.73 1.74
N SER A 40 15.73 11.90 2.39
CA SER A 40 16.92 12.72 2.57
C SER A 40 17.96 11.99 3.42
N ASP A 41 19.23 12.14 3.07
CA ASP A 41 20.37 11.59 3.80
C ASP A 41 20.42 10.05 3.95
N VAL A 42 19.56 9.32 3.22
CA VAL A 42 19.52 7.86 3.22
C VAL A 42 20.75 7.23 2.53
N PHE A 43 21.28 7.92 1.52
CA PHE A 43 22.35 7.40 0.68
C PHE A 43 23.69 8.08 0.97
N THR A 44 24.74 7.27 0.98
CA THR A 44 26.15 7.66 1.13
C THR A 44 26.96 7.08 -0.01
N SER A 45 28.23 7.46 -0.14
CA SER A 45 29.14 6.87 -1.14
C SER A 45 29.24 5.35 -1.03
N GLY A 46 29.11 4.80 0.18
CA GLY A 46 29.22 3.37 0.45
C GLY A 46 27.99 2.54 0.06
N ASN A 47 26.80 3.14 -0.04
CA ASN A 47 25.55 2.42 -0.37
C ASN A 47 24.88 2.90 -1.68
N ASN A 48 25.45 3.89 -2.37
CA ASN A 48 24.98 4.40 -3.66
C ASN A 48 25.56 3.62 -4.84
N GLN A 49 25.30 2.31 -4.92
CA GLN A 49 25.75 1.46 -6.03
C GLN A 49 24.60 0.64 -6.60
N PRO A 50 24.55 0.38 -7.92
CA PRO A 50 23.46 -0.38 -8.51
C PRO A 50 23.33 -1.76 -7.86
N GLY A 51 22.10 -2.14 -7.54
CA GLY A 51 21.79 -3.39 -6.82
C GLY A 51 21.80 -3.26 -5.30
N GLN A 52 22.39 -2.20 -4.72
CA GLN A 52 22.37 -1.99 -3.27
C GLN A 52 20.96 -1.75 -2.75
N VAL A 53 20.65 -2.37 -1.60
CA VAL A 53 19.35 -2.26 -0.95
C VAL A 53 19.54 -1.63 0.43
N VAL A 54 18.92 -0.47 0.63
CA VAL A 54 18.86 0.22 1.93
C VAL A 54 17.47 -0.01 2.53
N THR A 55 17.43 -0.40 3.81
CA THR A 55 16.16 -0.52 4.55
C THR A 55 16.02 0.71 5.46
N LEU A 56 14.97 1.48 5.26
CA LEU A 56 14.67 2.64 6.10
C LEU A 56 14.26 2.19 7.51
N PRO A 57 14.46 3.04 8.53
CA PRO A 57 13.93 2.78 9.87
C PRO A 57 12.44 2.42 9.80
N GLU A 58 12.07 1.31 10.44
CA GLU A 58 10.68 0.89 10.45
C GLU A 58 9.82 1.89 11.22
N LYS A 59 8.61 2.14 10.71
CA LYS A 59 7.54 2.75 11.52
C LYS A 59 6.87 1.61 12.28
N SER A 60 7.41 1.29 13.45
CA SER A 60 7.03 0.13 14.26
C SER A 60 5.69 0.29 14.99
N GLY A 61 5.33 1.52 15.34
CA GLY A 61 4.02 1.85 15.89
C GLY A 61 2.88 1.61 14.89
N TRP A 62 1.65 1.60 15.40
CA TRP A 62 0.47 1.56 14.53
C TRP A 62 0.44 2.82 13.67
N VAL A 63 -0.07 2.72 12.44
CA VAL A 63 -0.22 3.86 11.54
C VAL A 63 -1.11 4.98 12.09
N GLY A 64 -1.88 4.71 13.15
CA GLY A 64 -2.69 5.71 13.85
C GLY A 64 -3.91 6.17 13.05
N VAL A 65 -4.39 5.32 12.14
CA VAL A 65 -5.51 5.62 11.24
C VAL A 65 -6.75 4.88 11.71
N ASN A 66 -7.88 5.58 11.78
CA ASN A 66 -9.18 4.99 12.02
C ASN A 66 -10.04 5.04 10.75
N ALA A 67 -10.84 4.00 10.54
CA ALA A 67 -11.81 3.92 9.46
C ALA A 67 -13.24 3.77 10.00
N THR A 68 -14.21 4.22 9.23
CA THR A 68 -15.64 4.07 9.51
C THR A 68 -16.35 3.60 8.25
N CYS A 69 -17.11 2.52 8.36
CA CYS A 69 -17.92 1.99 7.25
C CYS A 69 -19.32 2.63 7.24
N PRO A 70 -19.98 2.74 6.08
CA PRO A 70 -21.27 3.39 5.93
C PRO A 70 -22.43 2.61 6.59
N ALA A 71 -23.60 3.24 6.64
CA ALA A 71 -24.83 2.60 7.13
C ALA A 71 -25.18 1.40 6.26
N GLY A 72 -25.77 0.37 6.87
CA GLY A 72 -26.14 -0.86 6.16
C GLY A 72 -25.00 -1.87 6.01
N THR A 73 -23.82 -1.60 6.57
CA THR A 73 -22.76 -2.61 6.71
C THR A 73 -23.24 -3.73 7.62
N THR A 74 -23.37 -4.96 7.10
CA THR A 74 -23.91 -6.11 7.86
C THR A 74 -22.85 -7.08 8.38
N VAL A 75 -21.57 -6.80 8.11
CA VAL A 75 -20.45 -7.66 8.51
C VAL A 75 -19.53 -6.93 9.47
N ASN A 76 -18.77 -7.70 10.26
CA ASN A 76 -17.82 -7.15 11.23
C ASN A 76 -16.35 -7.31 10.79
N TYR A 77 -16.09 -7.63 9.53
CA TYR A 77 -14.74 -7.78 9.01
C TYR A 77 -14.50 -6.83 7.85
N THR A 78 -13.23 -6.61 7.54
CA THR A 78 -12.84 -5.77 6.40
C THR A 78 -11.80 -6.44 5.53
N TYR A 79 -11.63 -5.87 4.35
CA TYR A 79 -10.56 -6.15 3.42
C TYR A 79 -9.74 -4.87 3.23
N ARG A 80 -8.42 -5.01 3.18
CA ARG A 80 -7.50 -3.89 2.90
C ARG A 80 -6.84 -4.08 1.55
N SER A 81 -6.77 -3.00 0.79
CA SER A 81 -6.15 -2.97 -0.54
C SER A 81 -5.09 -1.89 -0.59
N TYR A 82 -3.89 -2.25 -1.04
CA TYR A 82 -2.75 -1.35 -1.23
C TYR A 82 -2.48 -1.24 -2.72
N VAL A 83 -3.02 -0.18 -3.31
CA VAL A 83 -2.94 0.07 -4.75
C VAL A 83 -1.75 0.99 -5.00
N SER A 84 -0.97 0.70 -6.04
CA SER A 84 0.08 1.58 -6.53
C SER A 84 -0.14 1.87 -8.00
N GLU A 85 0.09 3.11 -8.41
CA GLU A 85 0.16 3.51 -9.82
C GLU A 85 1.57 3.29 -10.39
N LEU A 86 2.55 3.04 -9.52
CA LEU A 86 3.93 2.76 -9.92
C LEU A 86 4.01 1.33 -10.48
N PRO A 87 4.72 1.10 -11.60
CA PRO A 87 4.86 -0.22 -12.16
C PRO A 87 5.80 -1.08 -11.31
N VAL A 88 5.43 -2.33 -11.07
CA VAL A 88 6.34 -3.35 -10.51
C VAL A 88 7.40 -3.69 -11.56
N GLN A 89 8.67 -3.47 -11.21
CA GLN A 89 9.83 -3.73 -12.08
C GLN A 89 10.44 -5.11 -11.82
N SER A 90 10.51 -5.52 -10.57
CA SER A 90 11.03 -6.85 -10.18
C SER A 90 10.31 -7.37 -8.94
N THR A 91 10.42 -8.69 -8.74
CA THR A 91 10.03 -9.34 -7.48
C THR A 91 11.23 -10.13 -6.99
N GLU A 92 11.68 -9.84 -5.76
CA GLU A 92 12.87 -10.44 -5.15
C GLU A 92 12.49 -10.97 -3.77
N GLY A 93 12.49 -12.29 -3.62
CA GLY A 93 11.79 -12.95 -2.52
C GLY A 93 10.30 -12.59 -2.55
N ASN A 94 9.77 -12.11 -1.43
CA ASN A 94 8.37 -11.65 -1.35
C ASN A 94 8.19 -10.16 -1.70
N PHE A 95 9.28 -9.41 -1.82
CA PHE A 95 9.21 -7.96 -2.05
C PHE A 95 8.97 -7.66 -3.53
N LYS A 96 7.94 -6.84 -3.79
CA LYS A 96 7.65 -6.30 -5.12
C LYS A 96 8.27 -4.91 -5.22
N TYR A 97 9.28 -4.77 -6.07
CA TYR A 97 10.03 -3.53 -6.27
C TYR A 97 9.36 -2.69 -7.36
N LEU A 98 8.81 -1.54 -6.96
CA LEU A 98 8.13 -0.55 -7.78
C LEU A 98 9.12 0.49 -8.31
N LYS A 99 8.95 0.97 -9.54
CA LYS A 99 9.76 2.07 -10.07
C LYS A 99 9.38 3.38 -9.39
N LEU A 100 10.19 3.88 -8.45
CA LEU A 100 9.94 5.16 -7.80
C LEU A 100 10.39 6.33 -8.68
N ASN A 101 11.56 6.20 -9.30
CA ASN A 101 12.12 7.13 -10.27
C ASN A 101 13.21 6.42 -11.09
N ASP A 102 14.07 7.17 -11.78
CA ASP A 102 15.15 6.60 -12.60
C ASP A 102 16.38 6.12 -11.81
N TYR A 103 16.42 6.37 -10.49
CA TYR A 103 17.51 6.01 -9.59
C TYR A 103 17.13 4.88 -8.62
N LEU A 104 15.85 4.81 -8.23
CA LEU A 104 15.37 3.94 -7.16
C LEU A 104 14.21 3.06 -7.58
N LEU A 105 14.27 1.82 -7.11
CA LEU A 105 13.10 1.00 -6.86
C LEU A 105 12.74 1.02 -5.38
N GLY A 106 11.47 0.84 -5.07
CA GLY A 106 10.95 0.80 -3.70
C GLY A 106 10.10 -0.43 -3.47
N ALA A 107 10.27 -1.09 -2.33
CA ALA A 107 9.44 -2.21 -1.92
C ALA A 107 9.09 -2.09 -0.44
N MET A 108 7.93 -2.59 -0.04
CA MET A 108 7.48 -2.50 1.33
C MET A 108 6.99 -3.84 1.86
N SER A 109 7.13 -4.06 3.16
CA SER A 109 6.34 -5.04 3.90
C SER A 109 5.60 -4.35 5.04
N ILE A 110 4.40 -4.82 5.33
CA ILE A 110 3.53 -4.28 6.37
C ILE A 110 3.05 -5.45 7.21
N THR A 111 2.89 -5.22 8.52
CA THR A 111 2.33 -6.20 9.46
C THR A 111 0.97 -5.72 9.94
N ASP A 112 -0.07 -6.51 9.72
CA ASP A 112 -1.36 -6.36 10.39
C ASP A 112 -1.47 -7.39 11.51
N SER A 113 -2.19 -7.04 12.59
CA SER A 113 -2.35 -7.88 13.78
C SER A 113 -2.98 -9.25 13.51
N VAL A 114 -3.80 -9.37 12.46
CA VAL A 114 -4.50 -10.61 12.09
C VAL A 114 -4.00 -11.16 10.77
N ALA A 115 -3.86 -10.32 9.74
CA ALA A 115 -3.40 -10.78 8.43
C ALA A 115 -1.90 -11.14 8.41
N GLY A 116 -1.16 -10.77 9.46
CA GLY A 116 0.28 -10.98 9.55
C GLY A 116 1.06 -10.11 8.57
N VAL A 117 2.21 -10.60 8.14
CA VAL A 117 3.09 -9.87 7.22
C VAL A 117 2.63 -10.04 5.77
N PHE A 118 2.55 -8.95 5.03
CA PHE A 118 2.28 -8.95 3.60
C PHE A 118 3.10 -7.89 2.84
N TYR A 119 3.14 -8.03 1.51
CA TYR A 119 4.05 -7.31 0.63
C TYR A 119 3.26 -6.61 -0.50
N PRO A 120 2.91 -5.33 -0.33
CA PRO A 120 2.16 -4.58 -1.34
C PRO A 120 2.98 -4.32 -2.63
N PRO A 121 2.33 -4.08 -3.78
CA PRO A 121 0.89 -3.92 -3.96
C PRO A 121 0.12 -5.25 -3.83
N ARG A 122 -1.03 -5.21 -3.17
CA ARG A 122 -1.91 -6.36 -2.95
C ARG A 122 -3.31 -5.85 -2.56
N ASN A 123 -4.33 -6.43 -3.20
CA ASN A 123 -5.72 -6.06 -2.98
C ASN A 123 -6.46 -7.12 -2.16
N TYR A 124 -7.46 -6.64 -1.45
CA TYR A 124 -8.43 -7.43 -0.70
C TYR A 124 -7.79 -8.45 0.24
N ILE A 125 -6.84 -7.99 1.06
CA ILE A 125 -6.29 -8.77 2.16
C ILE A 125 -7.34 -8.82 3.26
N ARG A 126 -7.78 -10.03 3.64
CA ARG A 126 -8.77 -10.20 4.70
C ARG A 126 -8.17 -9.80 6.05
N MET A 127 -8.82 -8.86 6.71
CA MET A 127 -8.46 -8.38 8.04
C MET A 127 -9.28 -9.07 9.12
N GLY A 128 -8.93 -8.75 10.37
CA GLY A 128 -9.65 -9.19 11.56
C GLY A 128 -11.10 -8.72 11.63
N VAL A 129 -11.74 -9.14 12.72
CA VAL A 129 -13.12 -8.78 13.05
C VAL A 129 -13.12 -7.66 14.08
N ASP A 130 -13.96 -6.66 13.89
CA ASP A 130 -14.24 -5.56 14.82
C ASP A 130 -15.73 -5.21 14.75
N SER A 131 -16.40 -5.18 15.90
CA SER A 131 -17.84 -4.89 15.97
C SER A 131 -18.20 -3.48 15.50
N ASN A 132 -17.26 -2.53 15.55
CA ASN A 132 -17.49 -1.15 15.16
C ASN A 132 -17.73 -1.02 13.64
N VAL A 133 -17.28 -1.99 12.85
CA VAL A 133 -17.45 -2.04 11.39
C VAL A 133 -18.92 -1.97 10.99
N SER A 134 -19.79 -2.82 11.58
CA SER A 134 -21.23 -2.80 11.30
C SER A 134 -21.99 -1.70 12.04
N GLN A 135 -21.42 -1.17 13.12
CA GLN A 135 -22.06 -0.16 13.98
C GLN A 135 -21.84 1.29 13.51
N GLN A 136 -21.12 1.49 12.40
CA GLN A 136 -20.74 2.82 11.90
C GLN A 136 -19.89 3.64 12.89
N VAL A 137 -19.14 2.94 13.74
CA VAL A 137 -18.24 3.57 14.73
C VAL A 137 -16.80 3.47 14.21
N PRO A 138 -15.90 4.42 14.53
CA PRO A 138 -14.49 4.30 14.20
C PRO A 138 -13.86 2.99 14.71
N PHE A 139 -13.11 2.31 13.85
CA PHE A 139 -12.25 1.19 14.20
C PHE A 139 -10.81 1.44 13.72
N GLY A 140 -9.85 0.86 14.43
CA GLY A 140 -8.43 1.05 14.15
C GLY A 140 -7.97 0.26 12.93
N VAL A 141 -7.22 0.91 12.04
CA VAL A 141 -6.40 0.25 11.02
C VAL A 141 -5.12 -0.24 11.70
N GLN A 142 -5.05 -1.54 11.96
CA GLN A 142 -4.00 -2.16 12.76
C GLN A 142 -2.74 -2.50 11.95
N ASP A 143 -2.41 -1.66 10.97
CA ASP A 143 -1.16 -1.74 10.22
C ASP A 143 -0.01 -1.22 11.08
N SER A 144 1.10 -1.96 11.09
CA SER A 144 2.29 -1.70 11.90
C SER A 144 3.54 -2.25 11.21
N LYS A 145 4.72 -1.91 11.73
CA LYS A 145 6.02 -2.38 11.23
C LYS A 145 6.14 -2.20 9.71
N LEU A 146 5.91 -0.97 9.25
CA LEU A 146 6.05 -0.63 7.83
C LEU A 146 7.54 -0.54 7.53
N VAL A 147 8.07 -1.60 6.90
CA VAL A 147 9.47 -1.71 6.48
C VAL A 147 9.58 -1.30 5.03
N PHE A 148 10.26 -0.18 4.78
CA PHE A 148 10.48 0.36 3.44
C PHE A 148 11.91 0.06 2.98
N LYS A 149 12.04 -0.68 1.88
CA LYS A 149 13.31 -0.95 1.20
C LYS A 149 13.44 -0.11 -0.07
N LEU A 150 14.62 0.45 -0.26
CA LEU A 150 15.02 1.18 -1.46
C LEU A 150 16.16 0.43 -2.14
N LYS A 151 16.03 0.18 -3.43
CA LYS A 151 17.07 -0.44 -4.25
C LYS A 151 17.59 0.55 -5.26
N VAL A 152 18.90 0.77 -5.27
CA VAL A 152 19.57 1.64 -6.24
C VAL A 152 19.63 0.92 -7.59
N ILE A 153 19.13 1.53 -8.65
CA ILE A 153 19.25 1.05 -10.04
C ILE A 153 20.17 1.92 -10.88
N ARG A 154 20.36 3.18 -10.49
CA ARG A 154 21.34 4.10 -11.04
C ARG A 154 21.93 4.91 -9.89
N PRO A 155 23.25 5.09 -9.81
CA PRO A 155 23.85 5.90 -8.77
C PRO A 155 23.37 7.35 -8.87
N PHE A 156 23.15 7.98 -7.72
CA PHE A 156 23.01 9.42 -7.65
C PHE A 156 24.35 10.08 -7.97
N ILE A 157 24.31 11.13 -8.78
CA ILE A 157 25.45 12.01 -9.04
C ILE A 157 25.08 13.36 -8.44
N ASN A 158 25.89 13.84 -7.51
CA ASN A 158 25.62 15.07 -6.76
C ASN A 158 24.28 14.99 -6.01
N MET A 159 23.49 16.05 -6.13
CA MET A 159 22.25 16.28 -5.41
C MET A 159 21.06 16.04 -6.33
N VAL A 160 20.14 15.17 -5.90
CA VAL A 160 18.90 14.87 -6.62
C VAL A 160 17.71 15.07 -5.68
N THR A 161 16.79 15.95 -6.08
CA THR A 161 15.53 16.16 -5.37
C THR A 161 14.49 15.18 -5.89
N ILE A 162 13.94 14.36 -5.00
CA ILE A 162 12.82 13.46 -5.26
C ILE A 162 11.54 14.19 -4.81
N PRO A 163 10.66 14.58 -5.75
CA PRO A 163 9.41 15.25 -5.40
C PRO A 163 8.49 14.31 -4.61
N ARG A 164 7.53 14.90 -3.89
CA ARG A 164 6.54 14.10 -3.15
C ARG A 164 5.68 13.29 -4.10
N GLN A 165 5.67 11.98 -3.87
CA GLN A 165 4.91 11.01 -4.64
C GLN A 165 4.24 9.99 -3.72
N THR A 166 3.07 9.51 -4.12
CA THR A 166 2.35 8.45 -3.42
C THR A 166 2.86 7.09 -3.91
N MET A 167 3.37 6.27 -3.00
CA MET A 167 3.74 4.88 -3.31
C MET A 167 2.51 3.98 -3.26
N PHE A 168 1.67 4.14 -2.24
CA PHE A 168 0.46 3.35 -2.06
C PHE A 168 -0.72 4.20 -1.64
N THR A 169 -1.87 3.92 -2.25
CA THR A 169 -3.18 4.38 -1.81
C THR A 169 -3.91 3.21 -1.15
N VAL A 170 -4.37 3.40 0.08
CA VAL A 170 -4.91 2.31 0.90
C VAL A 170 -6.42 2.47 1.06
N TYR A 171 -7.14 1.39 0.76
CA TYR A 171 -8.60 1.31 0.80
C TYR A 171 -9.05 0.27 1.80
N VAL A 172 -10.21 0.52 2.40
CA VAL A 172 -10.88 -0.41 3.31
C VAL A 172 -12.28 -0.70 2.76
N THR A 173 -12.57 -1.98 2.59
CA THR A 173 -13.81 -2.50 1.99
C THR A 173 -14.34 -3.65 2.84
N THR A 174 -15.53 -4.18 2.54
CA THR A 174 -16.06 -5.35 3.26
C THR A 174 -16.28 -6.56 2.36
N SER A 175 -16.12 -6.40 1.05
CA SER A 175 -16.14 -7.47 0.05
C SER A 175 -15.02 -7.31 -0.97
N THR A 176 -14.60 -8.43 -1.57
CA THR A 176 -13.63 -8.44 -2.68
C THR A 176 -14.18 -7.86 -3.98
N GLY A 177 -15.50 -7.64 -4.07
CA GLY A 177 -16.16 -6.99 -5.20
C GLY A 177 -16.37 -5.48 -5.02
N ASP A 178 -16.06 -4.93 -3.85
CA ASP A 178 -16.24 -3.50 -3.58
C ASP A 178 -15.25 -2.65 -4.37
N ALA A 179 -15.71 -1.51 -4.88
CA ALA A 179 -14.87 -0.56 -5.59
C ALA A 179 -13.83 0.07 -4.66
N LEU A 180 -12.61 0.28 -5.18
CA LEU A 180 -11.52 0.96 -4.46
C LEU A 180 -11.60 2.47 -4.73
N SER A 181 -12.65 3.12 -4.21
CA SER A 181 -12.99 4.51 -4.56
C SER A 181 -12.65 5.54 -3.49
N THR A 182 -12.64 5.15 -2.21
CA THR A 182 -12.45 6.08 -1.09
C THR A 182 -11.20 5.71 -0.30
N PRO A 183 -10.08 6.44 -0.48
CA PRO A 183 -8.85 6.16 0.25
C PRO A 183 -9.03 6.48 1.74
N VAL A 184 -8.48 5.60 2.57
CA VAL A 184 -8.43 5.78 4.02
C VAL A 184 -7.11 6.45 4.41
N TYR A 185 -6.00 6.02 3.82
CA TYR A 185 -4.71 6.69 3.98
C TYR A 185 -3.79 6.44 2.78
N THR A 186 -2.71 7.21 2.69
CA THR A 186 -1.66 7.04 1.70
C THR A 186 -0.31 6.78 2.36
N ILE A 187 0.59 6.17 1.61
CA ILE A 187 2.00 6.07 1.97
C ILE A 187 2.77 6.83 0.89
N SER A 188 3.47 7.89 1.30
CA SER A 188 4.17 8.78 0.37
C SER A 188 5.64 8.93 0.74
N TYR A 189 6.44 9.37 -0.23
CA TYR A 189 7.85 9.64 -0.05
C TYR A 189 8.27 10.89 -0.79
N SER A 190 9.31 11.55 -0.28
CA SER A 190 10.07 12.61 -0.95
C SER A 190 11.42 12.73 -0.27
N GLY A 191 12.33 13.49 -0.83
CA GLY A 191 13.56 13.82 -0.12
C GLY A 191 14.60 14.43 -1.04
N LYS A 192 15.69 14.89 -0.43
CA LYS A 192 16.83 15.43 -1.13
C LYS A 192 18.01 14.48 -0.92
N VAL A 193 18.34 13.72 -1.96
CA VAL A 193 19.46 12.77 -1.90
C VAL A 193 20.72 13.50 -2.30
N GLU A 194 21.70 13.57 -1.39
CA GLU A 194 23.01 14.14 -1.63
C GLU A 194 24.06 13.09 -1.29
N VAL A 195 24.83 12.66 -2.29
CA VAL A 195 25.87 11.66 -2.08
C VAL A 195 27.24 12.34 -2.06
N PRO A 196 27.98 12.28 -0.94
CA PRO A 196 29.32 12.85 -0.85
C PRO A 196 30.27 12.19 -1.86
N GLN A 197 31.04 12.99 -2.59
CA GLN A 197 32.14 12.49 -3.42
C GLN A 197 33.30 12.09 -2.50
N ASN A 198 33.44 10.80 -2.21
CA ASN A 198 34.60 10.30 -1.46
C ASN A 198 35.70 9.91 -2.46
N CYS A 199 36.73 10.75 -2.60
CA CYS A 199 37.94 10.41 -3.33
C CYS A 199 38.92 9.75 -2.36
N GLU A 200 39.02 8.42 -2.36
CA GLU A 200 40.13 7.74 -1.71
C GLU A 200 41.40 8.00 -2.53
N VAL A 201 42.30 8.83 -2.00
CA VAL A 201 43.65 9.00 -2.54
C VAL A 201 44.41 7.71 -2.20
N ASN A 202 44.80 6.94 -3.22
CA ASN A 202 45.69 5.80 -3.05
C ASN A 202 47.05 6.28 -2.51
N ALA A 203 47.23 6.29 -1.19
CA ALA A 203 48.50 6.59 -0.55
C ALA A 203 49.44 5.39 -0.76
N GLY A 204 50.20 5.38 -1.87
CA GLY A 204 51.11 4.28 -2.17
C GLY A 204 52.18 4.52 -3.24
N GLN A 205 52.30 5.70 -3.84
CA GLN A 205 53.44 5.99 -4.74
C GLN A 205 54.49 6.81 -4.01
N VAL A 206 55.55 6.14 -3.58
CA VAL A 206 56.83 6.78 -3.25
C VAL A 206 57.41 7.32 -4.56
N VAL A 207 57.65 8.63 -4.61
CA VAL A 207 58.42 9.26 -5.68
C VAL A 207 59.87 9.25 -5.22
N GLU A 208 60.71 8.46 -5.88
CA GLU A 208 62.17 8.54 -5.71
C GLU A 208 62.72 9.70 -6.55
N PHE A 209 63.55 10.54 -5.94
CA PHE A 209 64.35 11.58 -6.59
C PHE A 209 65.81 11.14 -6.71
#